data_AF-A0A958FIB7-F1
#
_entry.id   AF-A0A958FIB7-F1
#
_cell.length_a   1.000
_cell.length_b   1.000
_cell.length_c   1.000
_cell.angle_alpha   90.00
_cell.angle_beta   90.00
_cell.angle_gamma   90.00
#
_symmetry.space_group_name_H-M   'P 1'
#
loop_
_entity.id
_entity.type
_entity.pdbx_description
1 polymer ?
#
loop_
_entity_poly.entity_id
_entity_poly.type
_entity_poly.pdbx_seq_one_letter_code
_entity_poly.pdbx_strand_id
1 'polypeptide(L)'
;ERTVGASLGADSINKGFYSTLFGLALVAIFMMIYYRISGLIANVALILNVVLLMGVMSTMHATLTLPGIAGIILTIGMAVDANVLIFERIREELDRGKSTWAALDTGYGRAFVTILDANITTFIAGVVLYNFGSGPVRGFAITLMIGIVASMFTAIFVTRTISELLLSKKILKQISI
;
A
#
# COMPACT_ATOMS: atom_id res chain seq x y z
N GLU A 1 17.71 17.25 28.23
CA GLU A 1 17.06 16.07 28.82
C GLU A 1 16.49 15.16 27.73
N ARG A 2 17.07 13.98 27.52
CA ARG A 2 16.55 12.94 26.60
C ARG A 2 16.87 11.56 27.15
N THR A 3 16.37 11.26 28.34
CA THR A 3 16.27 9.88 28.81
C THR A 3 14.78 9.58 28.94
N VAL A 4 14.16 9.35 27.79
CA VAL A 4 12.88 8.64 27.73
C VAL A 4 13.17 7.28 28.36
N GLY A 5 12.54 6.97 29.49
CA GLY A 5 12.71 5.66 30.13
C GLY A 5 12.36 4.55 29.14
N ALA A 6 13.04 3.40 29.23
CA ALA A 6 12.79 2.26 28.35
C ALA A 6 11.29 1.88 28.29
N SER A 7 10.54 2.12 29.37
CA SER A 7 9.09 1.96 29.43
C SER A 7 8.30 2.94 28.55
N LEU A 8 8.68 4.22 28.49
CA LEU A 8 8.02 5.25 27.67
C LEU A 8 8.27 5.02 26.16
N GLY A 9 9.45 4.52 25.80
CA GLY A 9 9.77 4.10 24.43
C GLY A 9 8.95 2.89 24.00
N ALA A 10 8.88 1.85 24.85
CA ALA A 10 8.07 0.66 24.59
C ALA A 10 6.56 0.96 24.51
N ASP A 11 6.05 1.83 25.40
CA ASP A 11 4.66 2.26 25.38
C ASP A 11 4.30 3.03 24.08
N SER A 12 5.22 3.88 23.59
CA SER A 12 5.03 4.58 22.32
C SER A 12 5.01 3.64 21.12
N ILE A 13 5.86 2.60 21.12
CA ILE A 13 5.86 1.56 20.07
C ILE A 13 4.55 0.77 20.11
N ASN A 14 4.11 0.35 21.29
CA ASN A 14 2.85 -0.40 21.45
C ASN A 14 1.66 0.44 20.98
N LYS A 15 1.57 1.70 21.40
CA LYS A 15 0.54 2.64 20.94
C LYS A 15 0.60 2.82 19.42
N GLY A 16 1.79 3.01 18.84
CA GLY A 16 1.98 3.11 17.40
C GLY A 16 1.53 1.84 16.64
N PHE A 17 1.81 0.67 17.17
CA PHE A 17 1.35 -0.60 16.62
C PHE A 17 -0.17 -0.72 16.65
N TYR A 18 -0.81 -0.45 17.79
CA TYR A 18 -2.27 -0.47 17.90
C TYR A 18 -2.93 0.58 17.00
N SER A 19 -2.38 1.81 16.92
CA SER A 19 -2.88 2.84 16.00
C SER A 19 -2.79 2.40 14.54
N THR A 20 -1.70 1.72 14.15
CA THR A 20 -1.54 1.16 12.81
C THR A 20 -2.58 0.09 12.53
N LEU A 21 -2.80 -0.82 13.48
CA LEU A 21 -3.78 -1.90 13.35
C LEU A 21 -5.22 -1.37 13.23
N PHE A 22 -5.60 -0.41 14.09
CA PHE A 22 -6.91 0.25 14.01
C PHE A 22 -7.09 1.03 12.70
N GLY A 23 -6.05 1.74 12.25
CA GLY A 23 -6.07 2.45 10.97
C GLY A 23 -6.25 1.49 9.79
N LEU A 24 -5.50 0.39 9.77
CA LEU A 24 -5.62 -0.65 8.75
C LEU A 24 -7.02 -1.27 8.74
N ALA A 25 -7.57 -1.58 9.91
CA ALA A 25 -8.93 -2.14 10.02
C ALA A 25 -10.00 -1.17 9.49
N LEU A 26 -9.94 0.12 9.87
CA LEU A 26 -10.85 1.14 9.37
C LEU A 26 -10.79 1.27 7.85
N VAL A 27 -9.59 1.30 7.29
CA VAL A 27 -9.40 1.39 5.84
C VAL A 27 -9.89 0.13 5.14
N ALA A 28 -9.61 -1.06 5.68
CA ALA A 28 -10.07 -2.31 5.10
C ALA A 28 -11.61 -2.42 5.09
N ILE A 29 -12.27 -1.96 6.15
CA ILE A 29 -13.73 -1.87 6.24
C ILE A 29 -14.26 -0.88 5.20
N PHE A 30 -13.67 0.31 5.12
CA PHE A 30 -14.06 1.33 4.14
C PHE A 30 -13.97 0.80 2.70
N MET A 31 -12.86 0.13 2.36
CA MET A 31 -12.66 -0.48 1.04
C MET A 31 -13.71 -1.55 0.74
N MET A 32 -14.06 -2.38 1.73
CA MET A 32 -15.07 -3.42 1.57
C MET A 32 -16.48 -2.86 1.35
N ILE A 33 -16.84 -1.78 2.06
CA ILE A 33 -18.15 -1.14 1.94
C ILE A 33 -18.28 -0.42 0.59
N TYR A 34 -17.26 0.36 0.20
CA TYR A 34 -17.32 1.19 -1.00
C TYR A 34 -17.13 0.38 -2.28
N TYR A 35 -16.10 -0.49 -2.34
CA TYR A 35 -15.68 -1.19 -3.57
C TYR A 35 -16.10 -2.66 -3.64
N ARG A 36 -16.87 -3.18 -2.67
CA ARG A 36 -17.39 -4.56 -2.63
C ARG A 36 -16.33 -5.62 -2.96
N ILE A 37 -16.45 -6.30 -4.11
CA ILE A 37 -15.54 -7.38 -4.52
C ILE A 37 -14.14 -6.83 -4.87
N SER A 38 -14.06 -5.68 -5.55
CA SER A 38 -12.79 -5.00 -5.80
C SER A 38 -12.12 -4.58 -4.49
N GLY A 39 -12.92 -4.17 -3.50
CA GLY A 39 -12.47 -3.90 -2.13
C GLY A 39 -11.82 -5.13 -1.46
N LEU A 40 -12.36 -6.33 -1.70
CA LEU A 40 -11.78 -7.57 -1.18
C LEU A 40 -10.43 -7.88 -1.84
N ILE A 41 -10.27 -7.63 -3.14
CA ILE A 41 -8.99 -7.77 -3.85
C ILE A 41 -7.95 -6.79 -3.28
N ALA A 42 -8.33 -5.53 -3.06
CA ALA A 42 -7.45 -4.54 -2.44
C ALA A 42 -7.05 -4.92 -1.02
N ASN A 43 -7.96 -5.48 -0.22
CA ASN A 43 -7.63 -5.94 1.13
C ASN A 43 -6.61 -7.10 1.13
N VAL A 44 -6.71 -8.02 0.17
CA VAL A 44 -5.70 -9.09 0.00
C VAL A 44 -4.34 -8.48 -0.34
N ALA A 45 -4.31 -7.53 -1.29
CA ALA A 45 -3.08 -6.82 -1.64
C ALA A 45 -2.50 -6.03 -0.46
N LEU A 46 -3.35 -5.39 0.35
CA LEU A 46 -2.95 -4.63 1.53
C LEU A 46 -2.30 -5.52 2.60
N ILE A 47 -2.91 -6.67 2.89
CA ILE A 47 -2.35 -7.65 3.83
C ILE A 47 -0.99 -8.13 3.32
N LEU A 48 -0.92 -8.50 2.03
CA LEU A 48 0.33 -8.94 1.42
C LEU A 48 1.40 -7.85 1.47
N ASN A 49 1.04 -6.58 1.25
CA ASN A 49 1.95 -5.45 1.33
C ASN A 49 2.56 -5.33 2.73
N VAL A 50 1.74 -5.42 3.78
CA VAL A 50 2.23 -5.39 5.18
C VAL A 50 3.14 -6.58 5.47
N VAL A 51 2.78 -7.78 5.02
CA VAL A 51 3.61 -8.98 5.19
C VAL A 51 4.96 -8.83 4.50
N LEU A 52 4.98 -8.36 3.25
CA LEU A 52 6.20 -8.14 2.49
C LEU A 52 7.08 -7.07 3.14
N LEU A 53 6.49 -5.94 3.56
CA LEU A 53 7.22 -4.89 4.26
C LEU A 53 7.88 -5.42 5.52
N MET A 54 7.11 -6.11 6.38
CA MET A 54 7.62 -6.66 7.64
C MET A 54 8.67 -7.75 7.39
N GLY A 55 8.47 -8.59 6.38
CA GLY A 55 9.42 -9.63 5.97
C GLY A 55 10.77 -9.03 5.55
N VAL A 56 10.76 -8.03 4.66
CA VAL A 56 11.99 -7.37 4.21
C VAL A 56 12.66 -6.63 5.37
N MET A 57 11.91 -5.89 6.20
CA MET A 57 12.46 -5.24 7.38
C MET A 57 13.13 -6.22 8.35
N SER A 58 12.53 -7.40 8.55
CA SER A 58 13.08 -8.45 9.40
C SER A 58 14.41 -8.98 8.85
N THR A 59 14.51 -9.20 7.53
CA THR A 59 15.76 -9.67 6.90
C THR A 59 16.90 -8.65 6.95
N MET A 60 16.57 -7.36 6.99
CA MET A 60 17.56 -6.27 7.07
C MET A 60 17.97 -5.93 8.51
N HIS A 61 17.45 -6.67 9.51
CA HIS A 61 17.60 -6.36 10.94
C HIS A 61 17.24 -4.90 11.28
N ALA A 62 16.28 -4.33 10.52
CA ALA A 62 15.86 -2.96 10.72
C ALA A 62 15.09 -2.85 12.04
N THR A 63 15.51 -1.93 12.91
CA THR A 63 14.86 -1.74 14.20
C THR A 63 13.53 -1.00 14.01
N LEU A 64 12.45 -1.55 14.58
CA LEU A 64 11.13 -0.93 14.56
C LEU A 64 11.10 0.26 15.53
N THR A 65 11.58 1.40 15.06
CA THR A 65 11.56 2.67 15.78
C THR A 65 10.24 3.42 15.52
N LEU A 66 9.91 4.40 16.37
CA LEU A 66 8.71 5.22 16.19
C LEU A 66 8.63 5.88 14.79
N PRO A 67 9.72 6.47 14.23
CA PRO A 67 9.70 6.95 12.85
C PRO A 67 9.58 5.81 11.82
N GLY A 68 10.16 4.65 12.08
CA GLY A 68 9.94 3.46 11.25
C GLY A 68 8.45 3.12 11.12
N ILE A 69 7.72 3.10 12.24
CA ILE A 69 6.26 2.88 12.28
C ILE A 69 5.52 3.96 11.49
N ALA A 70 5.92 5.23 11.58
CA ALA A 70 5.33 6.29 10.76
C ALA A 70 5.49 6.02 9.25
N GLY A 71 6.64 5.48 8.83
CA GLY A 71 6.85 5.07 7.44
C GLY A 71 5.98 3.88 7.01
N ILE A 72 5.68 2.96 7.94
CA ILE A 72 4.73 1.86 7.70
C ILE A 72 3.32 2.42 7.48
N ILE A 73 2.86 3.31 8.36
CA ILE A 73 1.53 3.94 8.24
C ILE A 73 1.41 4.70 6.92
N LEU A 74 2.44 5.46 6.56
CA LEU A 74 2.49 6.18 5.27
C LEU A 74 2.41 5.20 4.08
N THR A 75 3.13 4.10 4.14
CA THR A 75 3.10 3.05 3.11
C THR A 75 1.71 2.43 2.97
N ILE A 76 1.03 2.15 4.08
CA ILE A 76 -0.33 1.62 4.08
C ILE A 76 -1.27 2.59 3.35
N GLY A 77 -1.17 3.89 3.66
CA GLY A 77 -1.94 4.93 2.98
C GLY A 77 -1.70 4.96 1.48
N MET A 78 -0.44 4.95 1.04
CA MET A 78 -0.08 4.95 -0.38
C MET A 78 -0.53 3.67 -1.11
N ALA A 79 -0.46 2.51 -0.43
CA ALA A 79 -0.94 1.25 -1.00
C ALA A 79 -2.45 1.26 -1.24
N VAL A 80 -3.21 1.89 -0.35
CA VAL A 80 -4.67 2.03 -0.48
C VAL A 80 -5.00 3.02 -1.60
N ASP A 81 -4.32 4.17 -1.63
CA ASP A 81 -4.47 5.18 -2.67
C ASP A 81 -4.24 4.61 -4.08
N ALA A 82 -3.16 3.83 -4.25
CA ALA A 82 -2.86 3.16 -5.52
C ALA A 82 -3.98 2.20 -5.95
N ASN A 83 -4.53 1.41 -5.03
CA ASN A 83 -5.64 0.49 -5.32
C ASN A 83 -6.92 1.24 -5.69
N VAL A 84 -7.25 2.32 -4.97
CA VAL A 84 -8.40 3.18 -5.26
C VAL A 84 -8.28 3.80 -6.66
N LEU A 85 -7.12 4.38 -6.98
CA LEU A 85 -6.88 5.00 -8.28
C LEU A 85 -7.06 4.01 -9.44
N ILE A 86 -6.58 2.77 -9.28
CA ILE A 86 -6.78 1.70 -10.28
C ILE A 86 -8.26 1.42 -10.47
N PHE A 87 -9.01 1.21 -9.39
CA PHE A 87 -10.43 0.87 -9.50
C PHE A 87 -11.26 1.99 -10.11
N GLU A 88 -10.97 3.25 -9.75
CA GLU A 88 -11.63 4.39 -10.37
C GLU A 88 -11.28 4.51 -11.86
N ARG A 89 -10.03 4.26 -12.27
CA ARG A 89 -9.66 4.23 -13.70
C ARG A 89 -10.33 3.10 -14.46
N ILE A 90 -10.52 1.94 -13.84
CA ILE A 90 -11.28 0.83 -14.44
C ILE A 90 -12.75 1.23 -14.56
N ARG A 91 -13.33 1.84 -13.53
CA ARG A 91 -14.72 2.33 -13.51
C ARG A 91 -14.97 3.35 -14.61
N GLU A 92 -14.10 4.34 -14.75
CA GLU A 92 -14.18 5.35 -15.82
C GLU A 92 -14.20 4.70 -17.22
N GLU A 93 -13.45 3.63 -17.43
CA GLU A 93 -13.44 2.92 -18.72
C GLU A 93 -14.69 2.07 -18.93
N LEU A 94 -15.26 1.49 -17.87
CA LEU A 94 -16.54 0.80 -17.92
C LEU A 94 -17.69 1.76 -18.24
N ASP A 95 -17.69 2.95 -17.63
CA ASP A 95 -18.69 4.01 -17.88
C ASP A 95 -18.62 4.55 -19.32
N ARG A 96 -17.43 4.50 -19.93
CA ARG A 96 -17.23 4.79 -21.37
C ARG A 96 -17.69 3.65 -22.29
N GLY A 97 -18.28 2.59 -21.75
CA GLY A 97 -18.86 1.48 -22.50
C GLY A 97 -17.85 0.43 -22.97
N LYS A 98 -16.62 0.42 -22.44
CA LYS A 98 -15.67 -0.65 -22.77
C LYS A 98 -16.11 -1.97 -22.16
N SER A 99 -15.77 -3.07 -22.84
CA SER A 99 -15.93 -4.40 -22.26
C SER A 99 -15.09 -4.54 -20.98
N THR A 100 -15.53 -5.39 -20.06
CA THR A 100 -14.87 -5.57 -18.76
C THR A 100 -13.39 -5.90 -18.87
N TRP A 101 -13.01 -6.71 -19.86
CA TRP A 101 -11.61 -7.03 -20.16
C TRP A 101 -10.82 -5.82 -20.68
N ALA A 102 -11.38 -5.07 -21.63
CA ALA A 102 -10.71 -3.90 -22.19
C ALA A 102 -10.60 -2.75 -21.19
N ALA A 103 -11.61 -2.59 -20.32
CA ALA A 103 -11.59 -1.62 -19.22
C ALA A 103 -10.53 -1.97 -18.19
N LEU A 104 -10.37 -3.26 -17.86
CA LEU A 104 -9.33 -3.70 -16.93
C LEU A 104 -7.93 -3.42 -17.49
N ASP A 105 -7.65 -3.86 -18.72
CA ASP A 105 -6.34 -3.67 -19.34
C ASP A 105 -5.98 -2.18 -19.51
N THR A 106 -6.93 -1.38 -20.01
CA THR A 106 -6.72 0.07 -20.15
C THR A 106 -6.58 0.75 -18.78
N GLY A 107 -7.39 0.35 -17.80
CA GLY A 107 -7.39 0.91 -16.45
C GLY A 107 -6.05 0.71 -15.75
N TYR A 108 -5.53 -0.53 -15.75
CA TYR A 108 -4.20 -0.82 -15.20
C TYR A 108 -3.09 -0.11 -15.96
N GLY A 109 -3.15 -0.04 -17.30
CA GLY A 109 -2.14 0.66 -18.10
C GLY A 109 -2.03 2.14 -17.77
N ARG A 110 -3.17 2.84 -17.63
CA ARG A 110 -3.17 4.27 -17.25
C ARG A 110 -2.80 4.49 -15.80
N ALA A 111 -3.36 3.68 -14.89
CA ALA A 111 -3.05 3.80 -13.48
C ALA A 111 -1.57 3.51 -13.21
N PHE A 112 -0.95 2.57 -13.94
CA PHE A 112 0.46 2.26 -13.82
C PHE A 112 1.36 3.48 -13.99
N VAL A 113 1.16 4.27 -15.06
CA VAL A 113 1.98 5.47 -15.32
C VAL A 113 1.82 6.48 -14.17
N THR A 114 0.58 6.74 -13.75
CA THR A 114 0.33 7.70 -12.66
C THR A 114 0.91 7.23 -11.32
N ILE A 115 0.77 5.94 -10.99
CA ILE A 115 1.31 5.36 -9.76
C ILE A 115 2.84 5.38 -9.79
N LEU A 116 3.44 5.03 -10.93
CA LEU A 116 4.88 5.02 -11.11
C LEU A 116 5.45 6.43 -10.94
N ASP A 117 4.86 7.44 -11.58
CA ASP A 117 5.33 8.83 -11.47
C ASP A 117 5.25 9.35 -10.02
N ALA A 118 4.13 9.09 -9.33
CA ALA A 118 3.95 9.50 -7.94
C ALA A 118 4.92 8.78 -6.97
N ASN A 119 5.18 7.49 -7.20
CA ASN A 119 6.06 6.71 -6.34
C ASN A 119 7.54 6.92 -6.62
N ILE A 120 7.96 7.14 -7.86
CA ILE A 120 9.36 7.42 -8.21
C ILE A 120 9.85 8.68 -7.50
N THR A 121 9.07 9.75 -7.56
CA THR A 121 9.44 11.02 -6.90
C THR A 121 9.59 10.85 -5.39
N THR A 122 8.67 10.11 -4.77
CA THR A 122 8.73 9.78 -3.34
C THR A 122 9.90 8.86 -3.01
N PHE A 123 10.21 7.90 -3.88
CA PHE A 123 11.35 7.00 -3.72
C PHE A 123 12.68 7.76 -3.79
N ILE A 124 12.81 8.72 -4.71
CA ILE A 124 13.99 9.61 -4.79
C ILE A 124 14.14 10.41 -3.49
N ALA A 125 13.04 10.96 -2.95
CA ALA A 125 13.07 11.62 -1.64
C ALA A 125 13.52 10.64 -0.53
N GLY A 126 13.05 9.40 -0.54
CA GLY A 126 13.50 8.34 0.35
C GLY A 126 15.00 8.07 0.26
N VAL A 127 15.56 8.00 -0.96
CA VAL A 127 17.00 7.84 -1.19
C VAL A 127 17.79 9.00 -0.59
N VAL A 128 17.32 10.24 -0.78
CA VAL A 128 17.94 11.43 -0.18
C VAL A 128 17.90 11.34 1.35
N LEU A 129 16.74 11.02 1.93
CA LEU A 129 16.60 10.84 3.38
C LEU A 129 17.47 9.71 3.92
N TYR A 130 17.69 8.64 3.17
CA TYR A 130 18.55 7.53 3.58
C TYR A 130 20.04 7.90 3.60
N ASN A 131 20.49 8.68 2.61
CA ASN A 131 21.89 9.06 2.46
C ASN A 131 22.27 10.23 3.38
N PHE A 132 21.41 11.24 3.47
CA PHE A 132 21.67 12.46 4.24
C PHE A 132 21.02 12.46 5.63
N GLY A 133 20.05 11.59 5.89
CA GLY A 133 19.41 11.47 7.19
C GLY A 133 20.24 10.69 8.20
N SER A 134 20.15 11.09 9.46
CA SER A 134 20.84 10.44 10.57
C SER A 134 19.88 9.73 11.54
N GLY A 135 20.32 8.63 12.14
CA GLY A 135 19.63 7.95 13.23
C GLY A 135 18.18 7.57 12.88
N PRO A 136 17.15 8.11 13.56
CA PRO A 136 15.76 7.72 13.33
C PRO A 136 15.20 8.04 11.94
N VAL A 137 15.70 9.09 11.28
CA VAL A 137 15.25 9.47 9.92
C VAL A 137 15.65 8.41 8.89
N ARG A 138 16.80 7.77 9.09
CA ARG A 138 17.28 6.68 8.23
C ARG A 138 16.37 5.45 8.34
N GLY A 139 15.87 5.16 9.55
CA GLY A 139 14.89 4.11 9.77
C GLY A 139 13.58 4.36 9.01
N PHE A 140 13.06 5.60 9.07
CA PHE A 140 11.90 6.00 8.28
C PHE A 140 12.15 5.90 6.77
N ALA A 141 13.32 6.32 6.28
CA ALA A 141 13.65 6.26 4.86
C ALA A 141 13.66 4.82 4.32
N ILE A 142 14.22 3.87 5.08
CA ILE A 142 14.23 2.46 4.71
C ILE A 142 12.80 1.90 4.64
N THR A 143 11.97 2.16 5.65
CA THR A 143 10.58 1.65 5.65
C THR A 143 9.76 2.25 4.52
N LEU A 144 9.95 3.54 4.22
CA LEU A 144 9.34 4.21 3.08
C LEU A 144 9.74 3.58 1.75
N MET A 145 11.03 3.40 1.50
CA MET A 145 11.55 2.86 0.23
C MET A 145 11.07 1.43 0.00
N ILE A 146 11.18 0.55 1.01
CA ILE A 146 10.68 -0.82 0.93
C ILE A 146 9.18 -0.81 0.69
N GLY A 147 8.46 0.04 1.42
CA GLY A 147 7.02 0.15 1.34
C GLY A 147 6.51 0.56 -0.03
N ILE A 148 7.17 1.52 -0.68
CA ILE A 148 6.84 1.93 -2.05
C ILE A 148 7.01 0.76 -3.03
N VAL A 149 8.13 0.04 -2.95
CA VAL A 149 8.38 -1.08 -3.87
C VAL A 149 7.36 -2.21 -3.65
N ALA A 150 7.08 -2.55 -2.39
CA ALA A 150 6.10 -3.56 -2.04
C ALA A 150 4.66 -3.15 -2.41
N SER A 151 4.30 -1.88 -2.23
CA SER A 151 2.97 -1.38 -2.55
C SER A 151 2.74 -1.35 -4.06
N MET A 152 3.73 -0.92 -4.83
CA MET A 152 3.66 -0.95 -6.29
C MET A 152 3.53 -2.36 -6.82
N PHE A 153 4.31 -3.30 -6.29
CA PHE A 153 4.20 -4.71 -6.67
C PHE A 153 2.81 -5.28 -6.37
N THR A 154 2.31 -5.07 -5.15
CA THR A 154 1.00 -5.61 -4.75
C THR A 154 -0.16 -4.94 -5.51
N ALA A 155 -0.12 -3.62 -5.70
CA ALA A 155 -1.17 -2.86 -6.37
C ALA A 155 -1.18 -3.02 -7.91
N ILE A 156 -0.05 -3.30 -8.56
CA ILE A 156 -0.01 -3.41 -10.03
C ILE A 156 -0.03 -4.86 -10.49
N PHE A 157 0.72 -5.74 -9.83
CA PHE A 157 0.87 -7.12 -10.27
C PHE A 157 -0.13 -8.06 -9.60
N VAL A 158 -0.22 -8.01 -8.26
CA VAL A 158 -1.03 -8.97 -7.51
C VAL A 158 -2.52 -8.72 -7.73
N THR A 159 -2.99 -7.48 -7.58
CA THR A 159 -4.39 -7.14 -7.85
C THR A 159 -4.78 -7.42 -9.30
N ARG A 160 -3.93 -7.07 -10.28
CA ARG A 160 -4.18 -7.35 -11.70
C ARG A 160 -4.37 -8.83 -11.94
N THR A 161 -3.45 -9.65 -11.44
CA THR A 161 -3.52 -11.11 -11.56
C THR A 161 -4.81 -11.66 -10.94
N ILE A 162 -5.17 -11.20 -9.73
CA ILE A 162 -6.41 -11.63 -9.07
C ILE A 162 -7.64 -11.19 -9.87
N SER A 163 -7.68 -9.95 -10.36
CA SER A 163 -8.80 -9.43 -11.15
C SER A 163 -8.97 -10.17 -12.47
N GLU A 164 -7.88 -10.44 -13.20
CA GLU A 164 -7.89 -11.21 -14.45
C GLU A 164 -8.37 -12.65 -14.22
N LEU A 165 -7.92 -13.30 -13.14
CA LEU A 165 -8.37 -14.65 -12.79
C LEU A 165 -9.86 -14.70 -12.44
N LEU A 166 -10.37 -13.72 -11.69
CA LEU A 166 -11.79 -13.64 -11.33
C LEU A 166 -12.68 -13.37 -12.55
N LEU A 167 -12.22 -12.55 -13.50
CA LEU A 167 -12.87 -12.34 -14.79
C LEU A 167 -12.87 -13.62 -15.64
N SER A 168 -11.72 -14.29 -15.73
CA SER A 168 -11.59 -15.54 -16.51
C SER A 168 -12.50 -16.65 -16.01
N LYS A 169 -12.74 -16.73 -14.70
CA LYS A 169 -13.65 -17.73 -14.10
C LYS A 169 -15.14 -17.38 -14.26
N LYS A 170 -15.50 -16.28 -14.94
CA LYS A 170 -16.88 -15.76 -15.07
C LYS A 170 -17.63 -15.56 -13.74
N ILE A 171 -16.90 -15.51 -12.61
CA ILE A 171 -17.48 -15.22 -11.28
C ILE A 171 -17.97 -13.76 -11.24
N LEU A 172 -17.35 -12.89 -12.04
CA LEU A 172 -17.74 -11.49 -12.23
C LEU A 172 -18.47 -11.33 -13.57
N LYS A 173 -19.81 -11.39 -13.56
CA LYS A 173 -20.63 -10.99 -14.72
C LYS A 173 -20.68 -9.47 -14.91
N GLN A 174 -20.46 -8.72 -13.82
CA GLN A 174 -20.20 -7.29 -13.78
C GLN A 174 -19.19 -7.07 -12.65
N ILE A 175 -18.13 -6.32 -12.91
CA ILE A 175 -17.29 -5.83 -11.82
C ILE A 175 -18.18 -4.87 -11.03
N SER A 176 -18.58 -5.27 -9.81
CA SER A 176 -19.30 -4.38 -8.91
C SER A 176 -18.29 -3.43 -8.28
N ILE A 177 -17.88 -2.42 -9.04
CA ILE A 177 -17.30 -1.18 -8.51
C ILE A 177 -18.48 -0.23 -8.23
#